data_AF-A0A1E3KZ44-F1
#
_entry.id   AF-A0A1E3KZ44-F1
#
_cell.length_a   1.000
_cell.length_b   1.000
_cell.length_c   1.000
_cell.angle_alpha   90.00
_cell.angle_beta   90.00
_cell.angle_gamma   90.00
#
_symmetry.space_group_name_H-M   'P 1'
#
loop_
_entity.id
_entity.type
_entity.pdbx_description
1 polymer ?
#
loop_
_entity_poly.entity_id
_entity_poly.type
_entity_poly.pdbx_seq_one_letter_code
_entity_poly.pdbx_strand_id
1 'polypeptide(L)'
;MYNSKMYWRIWIFLGVLVFVFMVLIKGSSIDIYLAITASSAAGISLLIESLLFKQWIWKKRPNLFYPWLCTIPYIGGKWKGFMYSDYIDPITNKVVDPIPTMMEIRHEFDKITVTLESAKSYSSSYTSTIWIDEAGRRYLCYTYYNDADMNRDTNPNHDGTAKLRIRLEDNSLFLEGHYFTGRKTTGKMTFERVSTKNSAV
;
A
#
# COMPACT_ATOMS: atom_id res chain seq x y z
N MET A 1 4.84 -4.32 -5.51
CA MET A 1 4.92 -2.86 -5.23
C MET A 1 6.19 -2.23 -5.79
N TYR A 2 7.34 -2.89 -5.66
CA TYR A 2 8.61 -2.46 -6.21
C TYR A 2 9.33 -3.63 -6.89
N ASN A 3 10.32 -3.33 -7.73
CA ASN A 3 11.18 -4.32 -8.36
C ASN A 3 12.19 -4.84 -7.33
N SER A 4 11.93 -6.04 -6.79
CA SER A 4 12.78 -6.65 -5.74
C SER A 4 14.21 -6.91 -6.21
N LYS A 5 14.42 -7.29 -7.48
CA LYS A 5 15.76 -7.51 -8.03
C LYS A 5 16.55 -6.21 -8.07
N MET A 6 15.94 -5.12 -8.54
CA MET A 6 16.58 -3.79 -8.55
C MET A 6 16.87 -3.31 -7.12
N TYR A 7 15.89 -3.47 -6.22
CA TYR A 7 16.02 -3.12 -4.81
C TYR A 7 17.23 -3.78 -4.16
N TRP A 8 17.36 -5.11 -4.28
CA TRP A 8 18.48 -5.83 -3.70
C TRP A 8 19.82 -5.46 -4.31
N ARG A 9 19.87 -5.19 -5.63
CA ARG A 9 21.10 -4.71 -6.29
C ARG A 9 21.59 -3.38 -5.70
N ILE A 10 20.68 -2.44 -5.45
CA ILE A 10 21.01 -1.14 -4.84
C ILE A 10 21.59 -1.34 -3.44
N TRP A 11 20.95 -2.14 -2.60
CA TRP A 11 21.37 -2.31 -1.21
C TRP A 11 22.64 -3.14 -1.06
N ILE A 12 22.83 -4.17 -1.90
CA ILE A 12 24.10 -4.90 -1.96
C ILE A 12 25.23 -3.97 -2.38
N PHE A 13 25.01 -3.17 -3.45
CA PHE A 13 26.01 -2.22 -3.92
C PHE A 13 26.35 -1.17 -2.85
N LEU A 14 25.34 -0.60 -2.19
CA LEU A 14 25.56 0.34 -1.09
C LEU A 14 26.31 -0.30 0.09
N GLY A 15 25.97 -1.55 0.44
CA GLY A 15 26.66 -2.28 1.50
C GLY A 15 28.14 -2.50 1.20
N VAL A 16 28.46 -2.85 -0.06
CA VAL A 16 29.85 -2.94 -0.51
C VAL A 16 30.55 -1.58 -0.44
N LEU A 17 29.90 -0.49 -0.83
CA LEU A 17 30.48 0.86 -0.73
C LEU A 17 30.77 1.27 0.72
N VAL A 18 29.82 1.03 1.63
CA VAL A 18 30.01 1.30 3.07
C VAL A 18 31.17 0.47 3.61
N PHE A 19 31.25 -0.80 3.24
CA PHE A 19 32.35 -1.67 3.64
C PHE A 19 33.72 -1.17 3.13
N VAL A 20 33.84 -0.88 1.83
CA VAL A 20 35.07 -0.35 1.23
C VAL A 20 35.48 0.96 1.91
N PHE A 21 34.53 1.86 2.14
CA PHE A 21 34.77 3.12 2.85
C PHE A 21 35.31 2.89 4.27
N MET A 22 34.75 1.94 5.02
CA MET A 22 35.24 1.61 6.35
C MET A 22 36.66 1.01 6.34
N VAL A 23 36.97 0.14 5.38
CA VAL A 23 38.31 -0.44 5.23
C VAL A 23 39.33 0.65 4.90
N LEU A 24 38.98 1.61 4.05
CA LEU A 24 39.85 2.75 3.73
C LEU A 24 40.17 3.61 4.96
N ILE A 25 39.20 3.79 5.87
CA ILE A 25 39.41 4.55 7.11
C ILE A 25 40.27 3.78 8.12
N LYS A 26 40.01 2.48 8.31
CA LYS A 26 40.67 1.68 9.35
C LYS A 26 42.03 1.13 8.92
N GLY A 27 42.33 1.13 7.62
CA GLY A 27 43.46 0.38 7.06
C GLY A 27 43.11 -1.09 6.83
N SER A 28 43.93 -1.76 6.03
CA SER A 28 43.71 -3.16 5.63
C SER A 28 44.73 -4.10 6.29
N SER A 29 44.33 -4.71 7.41
CA SER A 29 44.92 -5.95 7.90
C SER A 29 43.91 -7.09 7.67
N ILE A 30 44.37 -8.19 7.08
CA ILE A 30 43.53 -9.38 6.89
C ILE A 30 43.51 -10.15 8.21
N ASP A 31 42.56 -9.82 9.08
CA ASP A 31 42.40 -10.41 10.41
C ASP A 31 40.91 -10.41 10.85
N ILE A 32 40.65 -10.76 12.11
CA ILE A 32 39.31 -10.76 12.70
C ILE A 32 38.61 -9.38 12.66
N TYR A 33 39.37 -8.28 12.61
CA TYR A 33 38.80 -6.93 12.53
C TYR A 33 38.16 -6.66 11.17
N LEU A 34 38.57 -7.37 10.11
CA LEU A 34 37.91 -7.31 8.81
C LEU A 34 36.48 -7.86 8.88
N ALA A 35 36.29 -9.00 9.56
CA ALA A 35 34.97 -9.60 9.77
C ALA A 35 34.06 -8.72 10.64
N ILE A 36 34.61 -8.10 11.69
CA ILE A 36 33.89 -7.10 12.50
C ILE A 36 33.49 -5.89 11.66
N THR A 37 34.38 -5.44 10.76
CA THR A 37 34.12 -4.30 9.89
C THR A 37 33.06 -4.62 8.85
N ALA A 38 33.07 -5.82 8.26
CA ALA A 38 32.01 -6.28 7.36
C ALA A 38 30.65 -6.34 8.06
N SER A 39 30.60 -6.87 9.29
CA SER A 39 29.37 -6.94 10.09
C SER A 39 28.83 -5.55 10.42
N SER A 40 29.73 -4.62 10.77
CA SER A 40 29.36 -3.22 11.04
C SER A 40 28.81 -2.53 9.80
N ALA A 41 29.44 -2.73 8.63
CA ALA A 41 28.99 -2.16 7.36
C ALA A 41 27.60 -2.69 6.98
N ALA A 42 27.34 -3.99 7.16
CA ALA A 42 26.02 -4.57 6.96
C ALA A 42 24.97 -3.94 7.89
N GLY A 43 25.27 -3.81 9.19
CA GLY A 43 24.37 -3.18 10.16
C GLY A 43 24.04 -1.72 9.81
N ILE A 44 25.06 -0.93 9.45
CA ILE A 44 24.88 0.46 9.01
C ILE A 44 24.02 0.54 7.75
N SER A 45 24.24 -0.36 6.78
CA SER A 45 23.46 -0.39 5.54
C SER A 45 21.98 -0.67 5.80
N LEU A 46 21.66 -1.56 6.74
CA LEU A 46 20.28 -1.83 7.18
C LEU A 46 19.65 -0.63 7.90
N LEU A 47 20.41 0.14 8.67
CA LEU A 47 19.94 1.38 9.30
C LEU A 47 19.66 2.47 8.25
N ILE A 48 20.53 2.60 7.24
CA ILE A 48 20.31 3.50 6.11
C ILE A 48 19.05 3.08 5.33
N GLU A 49 18.86 1.78 5.08
CA GLU A 49 17.64 1.26 4.43
C GLU A 49 16.38 1.59 5.24
N SER A 50 16.36 1.22 6.52
CA SER A 50 15.15 1.32 7.33
C SER A 50 14.81 2.76 7.72
N LEU A 51 15.76 3.51 8.28
CA LEU A 51 15.50 4.85 8.82
C LEU A 51 15.58 5.93 7.75
N LEU A 52 16.66 5.94 6.97
CA LEU A 52 16.84 6.98 5.97
C LEU A 52 15.93 6.74 4.77
N PHE A 53 15.99 5.56 4.16
CA PHE A 53 15.23 5.31 2.94
C PHE A 53 13.73 5.09 3.20
N LYS A 54 13.35 4.04 3.93
CA LYS A 54 11.92 3.68 4.09
C LYS A 54 11.13 4.70 4.91
N GLN A 55 11.71 5.21 6.01
CA GLN A 55 11.00 6.13 6.90
C GLN A 55 11.09 7.60 6.49
N TRP A 56 12.15 8.03 5.80
CA TRP A 56 12.34 9.45 5.47
C TRP A 56 12.27 9.76 3.97
N ILE A 57 13.20 9.26 3.15
CA ILE A 57 13.27 9.58 1.71
C ILE A 57 11.97 9.17 1.00
N TRP A 58 11.52 7.92 1.22
CA TRP A 58 10.30 7.40 0.62
C TRP A 58 9.07 8.23 0.99
N LYS A 59 8.89 8.56 2.27
CA LYS A 59 7.73 9.34 2.74
C LYS A 59 7.70 10.78 2.17
N LYS A 60 8.88 11.39 1.98
CA LYS A 60 8.97 12.78 1.49
C LYS A 60 8.81 12.90 -0.02
N ARG A 61 9.35 11.95 -0.79
CA ARG A 61 9.42 12.05 -2.25
C ARG A 61 9.22 10.68 -2.93
N PRO A 62 8.07 10.02 -2.74
CA PRO A 62 7.85 8.68 -3.28
C PRO A 62 7.82 8.66 -4.83
N ASN A 63 7.41 9.76 -5.46
CA ASN A 63 7.34 9.89 -6.91
C ASN A 63 8.71 9.81 -7.61
N LEU A 64 9.83 10.04 -6.90
CA LEU A 64 11.18 9.88 -7.47
C LEU A 64 11.50 8.44 -7.88
N PHE A 65 10.79 7.46 -7.30
CA PHE A 65 11.09 6.04 -7.44
C PHE A 65 10.22 5.35 -8.49
N TYR A 66 9.20 6.03 -9.01
CA TYR A 66 8.38 5.52 -10.10
C TYR A 66 8.85 6.11 -11.44
N PRO A 67 9.00 5.32 -12.52
CA PRO A 67 8.67 3.89 -12.66
C PRO A 67 9.86 2.92 -12.51
N TRP A 68 11.07 3.42 -12.17
CA TRP A 68 12.29 2.60 -12.26
C TRP A 68 12.49 1.62 -11.08
N LEU A 69 12.05 1.99 -9.88
CA LEU A 69 12.09 1.14 -8.68
C LEU A 69 10.70 0.62 -8.32
N CYS A 70 9.69 1.50 -8.32
CA CYS A 70 8.31 1.17 -7.96
C CYS A 70 7.50 0.77 -9.20
N THR A 71 6.65 -0.25 -9.04
CA THR A 71 5.83 -0.78 -10.14
C THR A 71 4.53 -0.01 -10.36
N ILE A 72 4.16 0.84 -9.39
CA ILE A 72 2.99 1.73 -9.41
C ILE A 72 3.41 3.13 -8.94
N PRO A 73 2.69 4.20 -9.34
CA PRO A 73 2.87 5.51 -8.74
C PRO A 73 2.47 5.49 -7.26
N TYR A 74 2.83 6.53 -6.53
CA TYR A 74 2.38 6.68 -5.14
C TYR A 74 0.87 6.86 -5.07
N ILE A 75 0.16 5.88 -4.50
CA ILE A 75 -1.30 5.88 -4.30
C ILE A 75 -1.74 6.30 -2.88
N GLY A 76 -0.80 6.67 -2.00
CA GLY A 76 -1.15 7.06 -0.64
C GLY A 76 -1.92 8.38 -0.58
N GLY A 77 -2.72 8.53 0.48
CA GLY A 77 -3.55 9.70 0.76
C GLY A 77 -5.04 9.37 0.88
N LYS A 78 -5.89 10.38 0.65
CA LYS A 78 -7.34 10.30 0.79
C LYS A 78 -8.02 10.24 -0.56
N TRP A 79 -9.09 9.47 -0.59
CA TRP A 79 -9.84 9.11 -1.78
C TRP A 79 -11.33 9.24 -1.48
N LYS A 80 -12.08 9.82 -2.42
CA LYS A 80 -13.53 10.00 -2.30
C LYS A 80 -14.21 9.24 -3.42
N GLY A 81 -15.32 8.59 -3.10
CA GLY A 81 -15.97 7.72 -4.06
C GLY A 81 -17.30 7.16 -3.61
N PHE A 82 -17.72 6.10 -4.31
CA PHE A 82 -18.97 5.41 -4.08
C PHE A 82 -18.77 3.90 -4.09
N MET A 83 -19.52 3.22 -3.23
CA MET A 83 -19.73 1.77 -3.28
C MET A 83 -21.12 1.47 -3.83
N TYR A 84 -21.20 0.53 -4.76
CA TYR A 84 -22.43 0.06 -5.37
C TYR A 84 -22.61 -1.41 -4.99
N SER A 85 -23.58 -1.72 -4.13
CA SER A 85 -23.82 -3.10 -3.68
C SER A 85 -24.93 -3.76 -4.50
N ASP A 86 -24.82 -5.06 -4.72
CA ASP A 86 -25.92 -5.90 -5.24
C ASP A 86 -26.98 -6.25 -4.18
N TYR A 87 -26.84 -5.76 -2.95
CA TYR A 87 -27.74 -6.07 -1.86
C TYR A 87 -29.14 -5.51 -2.14
N ILE A 88 -30.14 -6.40 -2.09
CA ILE A 88 -31.55 -6.06 -2.21
C ILE A 88 -32.11 -5.89 -0.80
N ASP A 89 -32.65 -4.72 -0.53
CA ASP A 89 -33.32 -4.44 0.73
C ASP A 89 -34.63 -5.25 0.83
N PRO A 90 -34.82 -6.07 1.88
CA PRO A 90 -35.99 -6.93 2.00
C PRO A 90 -37.31 -6.17 2.22
N ILE A 91 -37.27 -4.91 2.68
CA ILE A 91 -38.46 -4.08 2.91
C ILE A 91 -38.88 -3.40 1.60
N THR A 92 -37.92 -2.84 0.86
CA THR A 92 -38.24 -2.08 -0.36
C THR A 92 -38.21 -2.93 -1.64
N ASN A 93 -37.65 -4.14 -1.56
CA ASN A 93 -37.40 -5.05 -2.69
C ASN A 93 -36.61 -4.38 -3.84
N LYS A 94 -35.71 -3.45 -3.49
CA LYS A 94 -34.87 -2.70 -4.42
C LYS A 94 -33.40 -2.81 -4.01
N VAL A 95 -32.54 -2.65 -5.01
CA VAL A 95 -31.09 -2.48 -4.77
C VAL A 95 -30.87 -1.19 -4.00
N VAL A 96 -29.98 -1.22 -3.01
CA VAL A 96 -29.63 -0.03 -2.23
C VAL A 96 -28.95 1.05 -3.06
N ASP A 97 -29.20 2.31 -2.71
CA ASP A 97 -28.54 3.44 -3.36
C ASP A 97 -27.01 3.40 -3.18
N PRO A 98 -26.24 4.00 -4.12
CA PRO A 98 -24.79 4.10 -3.99
C PRO A 98 -24.38 4.75 -2.67
N ILE A 99 -23.42 4.13 -1.97
CA ILE A 99 -22.98 4.54 -0.64
C ILE A 99 -21.78 5.48 -0.79
N PRO A 100 -21.89 6.78 -0.44
CA PRO A 100 -20.75 7.68 -0.40
C PRO A 100 -19.72 7.16 0.59
N THR A 101 -18.47 7.07 0.14
CA THR A 101 -17.41 6.41 0.92
C THR A 101 -16.11 7.17 0.81
N MET A 102 -15.43 7.32 1.95
CA MET A 102 -14.07 7.83 2.03
C MET A 102 -13.12 6.65 2.17
N MET A 103 -12.06 6.64 1.37
CA MET A 103 -10.97 5.68 1.48
C MET A 103 -9.70 6.42 1.86
N GLU A 104 -8.93 5.84 2.76
CA GLU A 104 -7.59 6.29 3.09
C GLU A 104 -6.59 5.17 2.83
N ILE A 105 -5.53 5.51 2.08
CA ILE A 105 -4.46 4.58 1.74
C ILE A 105 -3.19 5.07 2.41
N ARG A 106 -2.64 4.29 3.34
CA ARG A 106 -1.28 4.48 3.84
C ARG A 106 -0.32 3.63 2.99
N HIS A 107 0.52 4.29 2.22
CA HIS A 107 1.45 3.65 1.29
C HIS A 107 2.90 3.80 1.79
N GLU A 108 3.31 2.87 2.65
CA GLU A 108 4.71 2.68 3.03
C GLU A 108 5.46 1.97 1.90
N PHE A 109 6.79 1.93 1.96
CA PHE A 109 7.59 1.43 0.85
C PHE A 109 7.28 -0.04 0.51
N ASP A 110 7.11 -0.86 1.55
CA ASP A 110 6.88 -2.30 1.49
C ASP A 110 5.52 -2.72 2.07
N LYS A 111 4.66 -1.77 2.44
CA LYS A 111 3.34 -2.04 3.02
C LYS A 111 2.29 -1.06 2.54
N ILE A 112 1.11 -1.59 2.22
CA ILE A 112 -0.10 -0.79 2.01
C ILE A 112 -1.10 -1.13 3.11
N THR A 113 -1.75 -0.11 3.65
CA THR A 113 -2.92 -0.27 4.49
C THR A 113 -4.05 0.57 3.89
N VAL A 114 -5.21 -0.04 3.73
CA VAL A 114 -6.42 0.59 3.24
C VAL A 114 -7.42 0.65 4.38
N THR A 115 -7.97 1.83 4.63
CA THR A 115 -9.13 2.03 5.49
C THR A 115 -10.26 2.63 4.69
N LEU A 116 -11.48 2.25 5.03
CA LEU A 116 -12.71 2.72 4.39
C LEU A 116 -13.66 3.17 5.48
N GLU A 117 -14.26 4.33 5.28
CA GLU A 117 -15.24 4.92 6.17
C GLU A 117 -16.47 5.31 5.34
N SER A 118 -17.62 4.79 5.76
CA SER A 118 -18.93 5.17 5.24
C SER A 118 -19.82 5.59 6.41
N ALA A 119 -20.99 6.17 6.12
CA ALA A 119 -21.96 6.50 7.17
C ALA A 119 -22.46 5.27 7.98
N LYS A 120 -22.20 4.05 7.50
CA LYS A 120 -22.75 2.81 8.07
C LYS A 120 -21.69 1.91 8.70
N SER A 121 -20.42 2.08 8.36
CA SER A 121 -19.36 1.20 8.82
C SER A 121 -17.96 1.75 8.54
N TYR A 122 -17.03 1.21 9.32
CA TYR A 122 -15.60 1.36 9.17
C TYR A 122 -14.96 0.02 8.81
N SER A 123 -13.99 0.00 7.90
CA SER A 123 -13.21 -1.20 7.62
C SER A 123 -11.73 -0.92 7.45
N SER A 124 -10.91 -1.92 7.78
CA SER A 124 -9.45 -1.84 7.71
C SER A 124 -8.88 -3.11 7.11
N SER A 125 -7.93 -2.94 6.19
CA SER A 125 -7.22 -4.05 5.56
C SER A 125 -6.21 -4.69 6.52
N TYR A 126 -6.17 -6.02 6.57
CA TYR A 126 -5.10 -6.77 7.22
C TYR A 126 -4.12 -7.41 6.23
N THR A 127 -4.51 -7.52 4.95
CA THR A 127 -3.61 -7.89 3.86
C THR A 127 -3.88 -7.01 2.65
N SER A 128 -2.82 -6.58 1.98
CA SER A 128 -2.87 -5.74 0.78
C SER A 128 -1.69 -6.04 -0.11
N THR A 129 -1.90 -6.05 -1.42
CA THR A 129 -0.85 -6.25 -2.41
C THR A 129 -1.15 -5.50 -3.70
N ILE A 130 -0.11 -5.34 -4.52
CA ILE A 130 -0.23 -4.87 -5.89
C ILE A 130 -0.10 -6.06 -6.82
N TRP A 131 -1.17 -6.36 -7.53
CA TRP A 131 -1.17 -7.37 -8.58
C TRP A 131 -1.06 -6.71 -9.96
N ILE A 132 -0.21 -7.26 -10.81
CA ILE A 132 -0.06 -6.82 -12.20
C ILE A 132 -0.42 -8.01 -13.07
N ASP A 133 -1.40 -7.82 -13.95
CA ASP A 133 -1.82 -8.89 -14.83
C ASP A 133 -0.94 -9.02 -16.08
N GLU A 134 -1.23 -10.02 -16.91
CA GLU A 134 -0.49 -10.29 -18.14
C GLU A 134 -0.51 -9.12 -19.14
N ALA A 135 -1.55 -8.28 -19.09
CA ALA A 135 -1.67 -7.08 -19.91
C ALA A 135 -0.97 -5.85 -19.28
N GLY A 136 -0.27 -6.00 -18.15
CA GLY A 136 0.41 -4.92 -17.45
C GLY A 136 -0.52 -3.99 -16.66
N ARG A 137 -1.80 -4.34 -16.50
CA ARG A 137 -2.76 -3.56 -15.70
C ARG A 137 -2.46 -3.79 -14.22
N ARG A 138 -2.40 -2.69 -13.46
CA ARG A 138 -2.07 -2.69 -12.04
C ARG A 138 -3.34 -2.65 -11.20
N TYR A 139 -3.39 -3.48 -10.17
CA TYR A 139 -4.52 -3.59 -9.25
C TYR A 139 -4.03 -3.48 -7.82
N LEU A 140 -4.72 -2.68 -7.02
CA LEU A 140 -4.70 -2.77 -5.57
C LEU A 140 -5.68 -3.87 -5.15
N CYS A 141 -5.13 -4.94 -4.58
CA CYS A 141 -5.91 -6.06 -4.04
C CYS A 141 -5.76 -6.07 -2.53
N TYR A 142 -6.86 -6.09 -1.78
CA TYR A 142 -6.80 -6.11 -0.32
C TYR A 142 -7.97 -6.89 0.27
N THR A 143 -7.71 -7.52 1.42
CA THR A 143 -8.73 -8.15 2.26
C THR A 143 -8.83 -7.35 3.55
N TYR A 144 -10.06 -7.16 4.00
CA TYR A 144 -10.40 -6.28 5.11
C TYR A 144 -11.38 -6.94 6.05
N TYR A 145 -11.35 -6.46 7.30
CA TYR A 145 -12.40 -6.68 8.27
C TYR A 145 -13.25 -5.41 8.38
N ASN A 146 -14.57 -5.56 8.26
CA ASN A 146 -15.53 -4.47 8.41
C ASN A 146 -16.18 -4.53 9.79
N ASP A 147 -16.04 -3.44 10.55
CA ASP A 147 -16.77 -3.20 11.78
C ASP A 147 -17.98 -2.31 11.49
N ALA A 148 -19.18 -2.84 11.71
CA ALA A 148 -20.41 -2.10 11.53
C ALA A 148 -20.74 -1.32 12.80
N ASP A 149 -20.74 0.00 12.67
CA ASP A 149 -21.06 0.93 13.75
C ASP A 149 -22.56 0.92 14.07
N MET A 150 -23.40 0.69 13.06
CA MET A 150 -24.86 0.69 13.16
C MET A 150 -25.49 -0.52 12.47
N ASN A 151 -26.68 -0.90 12.92
CA ASN A 151 -27.53 -1.93 12.32
C ASN A 151 -26.84 -3.30 12.18
N ARG A 152 -26.15 -3.78 13.22
CA ARG A 152 -25.42 -5.06 13.22
C ARG A 152 -26.28 -6.27 12.85
N ASP A 153 -27.60 -6.21 13.08
CA ASP A 153 -28.53 -7.28 12.68
C ASP A 153 -28.64 -7.41 11.15
N THR A 154 -28.57 -6.29 10.43
CA THR A 154 -28.63 -6.24 8.96
C THR A 154 -27.28 -5.98 8.31
N ASN A 155 -26.28 -5.60 9.10
CA ASN A 155 -24.89 -5.40 8.70
C ASN A 155 -23.91 -6.02 9.72
N PRO A 156 -23.88 -7.34 9.92
CA PRO A 156 -22.92 -7.95 10.81
C PRO A 156 -21.49 -7.73 10.32
N ASN A 157 -20.56 -7.74 11.27
CA ASN A 157 -19.13 -7.70 10.99
C ASN A 157 -18.76 -8.85 10.05
N HIS A 158 -17.91 -8.56 9.08
CA HIS A 158 -17.58 -9.51 8.03
C HIS A 158 -16.22 -9.20 7.43
N ASP A 159 -15.61 -10.25 6.90
CA ASP A 159 -14.49 -10.12 5.99
C ASP A 159 -14.96 -9.81 4.58
N GLY A 160 -14.12 -9.11 3.83
CA GLY A 160 -14.30 -8.91 2.41
C GLY A 160 -12.98 -8.71 1.69
N THR A 161 -13.02 -8.81 0.36
CA THR A 161 -11.85 -8.54 -0.50
C THR A 161 -12.27 -7.62 -1.63
N ALA A 162 -11.38 -6.71 -1.98
CA ALA A 162 -11.54 -5.82 -3.11
C ALA A 162 -10.34 -5.93 -4.06
N LYS A 163 -10.64 -5.75 -5.35
CA LYS A 163 -9.67 -5.70 -6.45
C LYS A 163 -9.96 -4.44 -7.26
N LEU A 164 -9.13 -3.42 -7.06
CA LEU A 164 -9.30 -2.09 -7.65
C LEU A 164 -8.17 -1.81 -8.65
N ARG A 165 -8.52 -1.59 -9.91
CA ARG A 165 -7.60 -1.16 -10.96
C ARG A 165 -7.11 0.24 -10.65
N ILE A 166 -5.80 0.46 -10.78
CA ILE A 166 -5.15 1.76 -10.66
C ILE A 166 -5.07 2.38 -12.05
N ARG A 167 -5.76 3.50 -12.27
CA ARG A 167 -5.67 4.29 -13.51
C ARG A 167 -5.06 5.65 -13.22
N LEU A 168 -4.25 6.14 -14.16
CA LEU A 168 -3.68 7.48 -14.16
C LEU A 168 -4.20 8.18 -15.41
N GLU A 169 -5.00 9.22 -15.23
CA GLU A 169 -5.64 10.02 -16.28
C GLU A 169 -5.40 11.49 -15.93
N ASP A 170 -4.81 12.28 -16.83
CA ASP A 170 -4.58 13.72 -16.66
C ASP A 170 -3.96 14.14 -15.31
N ASN A 171 -2.95 13.39 -14.85
CA ASN A 171 -2.30 13.51 -13.53
C ASN A 171 -3.17 13.20 -12.30
N SER A 172 -4.42 12.79 -12.50
CA SER A 172 -5.31 12.27 -11.47
C SER A 172 -5.25 10.75 -11.41
N LEU A 173 -5.31 10.22 -10.19
CA LEU A 173 -5.38 8.78 -9.97
C LEU A 173 -6.80 8.37 -9.63
N PHE A 174 -7.21 7.27 -10.25
CA PHE A 174 -8.51 6.64 -10.05
C PHE A 174 -8.34 5.19 -9.62
N LEU A 175 -9.21 4.76 -8.72
CA LEU A 175 -9.36 3.36 -8.32
C LEU A 175 -10.75 2.90 -8.70
N GLU A 176 -10.85 1.84 -9.49
CA GLU A 176 -12.13 1.27 -9.87
C GLU A 176 -12.08 -0.26 -9.88
N GLY A 177 -13.14 -0.92 -9.46
CA GLY A 177 -13.20 -2.36 -9.54
C GLY A 177 -14.29 -2.93 -8.68
N HIS A 178 -14.07 -4.15 -8.21
CA HIS A 178 -15.09 -4.93 -7.54
C HIS A 178 -14.66 -5.36 -6.15
N TYR A 179 -15.65 -5.59 -5.30
CA TYR A 179 -15.48 -6.23 -4.02
C TYR A 179 -16.46 -7.39 -3.86
N PHE A 180 -16.12 -8.30 -2.96
CA PHE A 180 -17.00 -9.35 -2.49
C PHE A 180 -16.84 -9.49 -0.98
N THR A 181 -17.92 -9.88 -0.31
CA THR A 181 -17.97 -10.04 1.15
C THR A 181 -18.22 -11.49 1.53
N GLY A 182 -17.79 -11.88 2.74
CA GLY A 182 -18.17 -13.16 3.36
C GLY A 182 -19.67 -13.31 3.59
N ARG A 183 -20.45 -12.25 3.35
CA ARG A 183 -21.91 -12.23 3.43
C ARG A 183 -22.59 -12.51 2.08
N LYS A 184 -21.84 -13.01 1.10
CA LYS A 184 -22.34 -13.33 -0.25
C LYS A 184 -22.91 -12.11 -0.99
N THR A 185 -22.46 -10.90 -0.66
CA THR A 185 -22.72 -9.70 -1.45
C THR A 185 -21.51 -9.34 -2.27
N THR A 186 -21.75 -8.76 -3.43
CA THR A 186 -20.73 -8.22 -4.31
C THR A 186 -21.05 -6.78 -4.67
N GLY A 187 -20.08 -6.10 -5.27
CA GLY A 187 -20.33 -4.76 -5.71
C GLY A 187 -19.20 -4.15 -6.49
N LYS A 188 -19.43 -2.90 -6.88
CA LYS A 188 -18.46 -2.04 -7.56
C LYS A 188 -18.00 -0.92 -6.63
N MET A 189 -16.75 -0.52 -6.79
CA MET A 189 -16.14 0.60 -6.11
C MET A 189 -15.52 1.54 -7.13
N THR A 190 -15.67 2.85 -6.92
CA THR A 190 -15.03 3.89 -7.72
C THR A 190 -14.55 5.00 -6.82
N PHE A 191 -13.28 5.37 -6.90
CA PHE A 191 -12.67 6.42 -6.10
C PHE A 191 -11.74 7.31 -6.93
N GLU A 192 -11.73 8.59 -6.59
CA GLU A 192 -10.79 9.59 -7.09
C GLU A 192 -9.96 10.12 -5.92
N ARG A 193 -8.66 10.34 -6.14
CA ARG A 193 -7.76 10.84 -5.09
C ARG A 193 -7.99 12.33 -4.87
N VAL A 194 -8.36 12.71 -3.64
CA VAL A 194 -8.60 14.11 -3.24
C VAL A 194 -7.44 14.73 -2.48
N SER A 195 -6.53 13.91 -1.93
CA SER A 195 -5.33 14.39 -1.21
C SER A 195 -4.23 13.34 -1.23
N THR A 196 -2.96 13.76 -1.25
CA THR A 196 -1.80 12.88 -1.07
C THR A 196 -1.39 12.71 0.40
N LYS A 197 -1.99 13.50 1.30
CA LYS A 197 -1.75 13.44 2.74
C LYS A 197 -2.79 12.54 3.41
N ASN A 198 -2.30 11.66 4.26
CA ASN A 198 -3.09 10.87 5.21
C ASN A 198 -3.65 11.75 6.33
N SER A 199 -4.69 11.26 7.03
CA SER A 199 -5.12 11.82 8.31
C SER A 199 -3.97 11.73 9.31
N ALA A 200 -3.84 12.73 10.19
CA ALA A 200 -2.98 12.57 11.35
C ALA A 200 -3.60 11.47 12.23
N VAL A 201 -2.79 10.47 12.57
CA VAL A 201 -3.13 9.45 13.58
C VAL A 201 -2.80 10.02 14.94
#